data_AF-A0A6I0JPR1-F1
#
_entry.id   AF-A0A6I0JPR1-F1
#
_cell.length_a   1.000
_cell.length_b   1.000
_cell.length_c   1.000
_cell.angle_alpha   90.00
_cell.angle_beta   90.00
_cell.angle_gamma   90.00
#
_symmetry.space_group_name_H-M   'P 1'
#
loop_
_entity.id
_entity.type
_entity.pdbx_description
1 polymer ?
#
loop_
_entity_poly.entity_id
_entity_poly.type
_entity_poly.pdbx_seq_one_letter_code
_entity_poly.pdbx_strand_id
1 'polypeptide(L)'
;MEDKLVTLAILTYAKAQILKNVLENEGIETYIHNVNQIQPVVSSGVRVRIKESDLPHALKITESSAWLSEEVVGGKSPKLEKVSNKVLIPVDFSNYSLKACEFGFNFAQNIGAEVVLLHVYFTPIYATSLPYGDVFNYQLSDEENVRSILQKVHADLNALSDKVKEKVASGEFPDIKYTCVLREGIPEEEVLRYTKEYRPRIIIMGTRGKSQKDIDLIGSVTAEVIERSRVPVLAIPENTPFKQFSEAKRIAFITNFDQRDLIAFDSLINNLKSFKFSVSLIHLSDVQNTWNEIKLAGIKEYFQKQYPQLEIYYDVVKNDNLLS
;
A
#
# COMPACT_ATOMS: atom_id res chain seq x y z
N MET A 1 -0.27 -27.87 -26.70
CA MET A 1 -0.86 -26.81 -25.87
C MET A 1 0.28 -25.89 -25.53
N GLU A 2 0.22 -24.61 -25.91
CA GLU A 2 1.28 -23.66 -25.55
C GLU A 2 1.27 -23.46 -24.03
N ASP A 3 2.44 -23.63 -23.40
CA ASP A 3 2.57 -23.47 -21.96
C ASP A 3 2.27 -22.02 -21.57
N LYS A 4 1.16 -21.84 -20.86
CA LYS A 4 0.69 -20.53 -20.42
C LYS A 4 1.66 -19.96 -19.39
N LEU A 5 2.17 -18.76 -19.65
CA LEU A 5 3.00 -18.04 -18.68
C LEU A 5 2.11 -17.40 -17.60
N VAL A 6 2.46 -17.58 -16.33
CA VAL A 6 1.81 -16.94 -15.18
C VAL A 6 2.77 -15.96 -14.51
N THR A 7 2.24 -14.97 -13.79
CA THR A 7 3.07 -14.02 -13.04
C THR A 7 3.35 -14.60 -11.66
N LEU A 8 4.63 -14.83 -11.34
CA LEU A 8 5.07 -15.29 -10.03
C LEU A 8 5.21 -14.12 -9.05
N ALA A 9 5.80 -13.01 -9.48
CA ALA A 9 6.03 -11.83 -8.66
C ALA A 9 6.12 -10.56 -9.51
N ILE A 10 5.86 -9.40 -8.90
CA ILE A 10 6.13 -8.08 -9.48
C ILE A 10 7.19 -7.44 -8.60
N LEU A 11 8.37 -7.20 -9.17
CA LEU A 11 9.54 -6.75 -8.40
C LEU A 11 10.24 -5.60 -9.11
N THR A 12 11.08 -4.85 -8.40
CA THR A 12 12.04 -3.95 -9.06
C THR A 12 12.93 -4.75 -10.02
N TYR A 13 13.43 -4.14 -11.10
CA TYR A 13 14.26 -4.86 -12.08
C TYR A 13 15.46 -5.57 -11.43
N ALA A 14 16.11 -4.92 -10.45
CA ALA A 14 17.21 -5.53 -9.71
C ALA A 14 16.78 -6.79 -8.92
N LYS A 15 15.68 -6.72 -8.16
CA LYS A 15 15.13 -7.88 -7.44
C LYS A 15 14.62 -8.97 -8.37
N ALA A 16 14.02 -8.58 -9.50
CA ALA A 16 13.57 -9.51 -10.54
C ALA A 16 14.73 -10.25 -11.19
N GLN A 17 15.87 -9.59 -11.43
CA GLN A 17 17.09 -10.25 -11.92
C GLN A 17 17.66 -11.24 -10.89
N ILE A 18 17.64 -10.89 -9.60
CA ILE A 18 18.04 -11.80 -8.52
C ILE A 18 17.12 -13.02 -8.48
N LEU A 19 15.80 -12.81 -8.45
CA LEU A 19 14.82 -13.90 -8.41
C LEU A 19 14.89 -14.76 -9.68
N LYS A 20 15.08 -14.14 -10.85
CA LYS A 20 15.30 -14.85 -12.11
C LYS A 20 16.50 -15.79 -12.01
N ASN A 21 17.65 -15.32 -11.55
CA ASN A 21 18.83 -16.16 -11.40
C ASN A 21 18.61 -17.32 -10.42
N VAL A 22 17.88 -17.09 -9.31
CA VAL A 22 17.55 -18.15 -8.34
C VAL A 22 16.67 -19.22 -8.99
N LEU A 23 15.61 -18.83 -9.70
CA LEU A 23 14.70 -19.76 -10.35
C LEU A 23 15.35 -20.52 -11.50
N GLU A 24 16.17 -19.85 -12.32
CA GLU A 24 16.88 -20.47 -13.44
C GLU A 24 17.93 -21.49 -12.96
N ASN A 25 18.60 -21.24 -11.82
CA ASN A 25 19.51 -22.20 -11.20
C ASN A 25 18.80 -23.49 -10.71
N GLU A 26 17.53 -23.38 -10.35
CA GLU A 26 16.67 -24.52 -9.97
C GLU A 26 15.92 -25.12 -11.18
N GLY A 27 16.32 -24.75 -12.40
CA GLY A 27 15.79 -25.29 -13.65
C GLY A 27 14.44 -24.72 -14.08
N ILE A 28 13.99 -23.60 -13.50
CA ILE A 28 12.73 -22.94 -13.85
C ILE A 28 12.98 -21.77 -14.81
N GLU A 29 12.49 -21.94 -16.04
CA GLU A 29 12.61 -20.91 -17.08
C GLU A 29 11.82 -19.65 -16.70
N THR A 30 12.50 -18.50 -16.66
CA THR A 30 11.95 -17.28 -16.08
C THR A 30 12.08 -16.07 -17.01
N TYR A 31 10.97 -15.36 -17.22
CA TYR A 31 10.89 -14.20 -18.10
C TYR A 31 10.59 -12.93 -17.30
N ILE A 32 11.29 -11.85 -17.63
CA ILE A 32 11.06 -10.54 -17.03
C ILE A 32 10.34 -9.67 -18.06
N HIS A 33 9.09 -9.31 -17.78
CA HIS A 33 8.28 -8.47 -18.67
C HIS A 33 8.09 -7.08 -18.06
N ASN A 34 8.36 -6.04 -18.86
CA ASN A 34 8.10 -4.65 -18.49
C ASN A 34 6.59 -4.38 -18.43
N VAL A 35 6.16 -3.58 -17.46
CA VAL A 35 4.74 -3.27 -17.25
C VAL A 35 4.29 -2.07 -18.11
N ASN A 36 5.21 -1.29 -18.66
CA ASN A 36 4.92 -0.15 -19.56
C ASN A 36 5.79 -0.17 -20.83
N GLN A 37 5.18 -0.21 -22.02
CA GLN A 37 5.88 -0.04 -23.31
C GLN A 37 5.51 1.24 -24.07
N ILE A 38 4.61 2.10 -23.56
CA ILE A 38 4.07 3.23 -24.36
C ILE A 38 4.28 4.62 -23.73
N GLN A 39 4.61 4.75 -22.44
CA GLN A 39 5.04 6.04 -21.85
C GLN A 39 6.03 5.86 -20.69
N PRO A 40 6.97 6.80 -20.46
CA PRO A 40 7.91 6.74 -19.36
C PRO A 40 7.20 7.16 -18.07
N VAL A 41 6.41 6.24 -17.52
CA VAL A 41 5.93 6.31 -16.13
C VAL A 41 6.70 5.23 -15.37
N VAL A 42 7.71 5.65 -14.62
CA VAL A 42 8.62 4.77 -13.88
C VAL A 42 7.97 4.35 -12.56
N SER A 43 6.87 3.61 -12.67
CA SER A 43 6.44 2.64 -11.66
C SER A 43 6.13 1.36 -12.41
N SER A 44 7.18 0.68 -12.84
CA SER A 44 7.04 -0.56 -13.59
C SER A 44 7.94 -1.57 -12.89
N GLY A 45 7.50 -2.02 -11.71
CA GLY A 45 7.92 -3.33 -11.24
C GLY A 45 7.74 -4.30 -12.39
N VAL A 46 8.76 -5.08 -12.69
CA VAL A 46 8.74 -6.01 -13.82
C VAL A 46 8.08 -7.30 -13.36
N ARG A 47 7.27 -7.90 -14.23
CA ARG A 47 6.62 -9.18 -13.95
C ARG A 47 7.64 -10.28 -14.16
N VAL A 48 7.95 -11.01 -13.10
CA VAL A 48 8.66 -12.29 -13.18
C VAL A 48 7.62 -13.34 -13.56
N ARG A 49 7.75 -13.91 -14.75
CA ARG A 49 6.82 -14.90 -15.29
C ARG A 49 7.51 -16.23 -15.50
N ILE A 50 6.78 -17.30 -15.21
CA ILE A 50 7.22 -18.70 -15.36
C ILE A 50 6.10 -19.48 -16.07
N LYS A 51 6.40 -20.70 -16.51
CA LYS A 51 5.35 -21.61 -17.01
C LYS A 51 4.43 -22.01 -15.86
N GLU A 52 3.13 -22.09 -16.13
CA GLU A 52 2.12 -22.49 -15.12
C GLU A 52 2.42 -23.85 -14.49
N SER A 53 3.04 -24.77 -15.24
CA SER A 53 3.51 -26.08 -14.76
C SER A 53 4.53 -25.98 -13.63
N ASP A 54 5.32 -24.91 -13.59
CA ASP A 54 6.45 -24.75 -12.68
C ASP A 54 6.07 -23.96 -11.41
N LEU A 55 4.83 -23.47 -11.34
CA LEU A 55 4.34 -22.61 -10.25
C LEU A 55 4.48 -23.25 -8.86
N PRO A 56 4.10 -24.54 -8.62
CA PRO A 56 4.26 -25.16 -7.30
C PRO A 56 5.73 -25.26 -6.87
N HIS A 57 6.64 -25.47 -7.82
CA HIS A 57 8.07 -25.57 -7.54
C HIS A 57 8.68 -24.19 -7.25
N ALA A 58 8.34 -23.18 -8.06
CA ALA A 58 8.78 -21.81 -7.88
C ALA A 58 8.37 -21.22 -6.52
N LEU A 59 7.13 -21.49 -6.07
CA LEU A 59 6.64 -21.04 -4.77
C LEU A 59 7.47 -21.60 -3.61
N LYS A 60 7.82 -22.89 -3.68
CA LYS A 60 8.66 -23.55 -2.66
C LYS A 60 10.08 -22.95 -2.60
N ILE A 61 10.64 -22.58 -3.75
CA ILE A 61 11.96 -21.92 -3.84
C ILE A 61 11.89 -20.51 -3.24
N THR A 62 10.83 -19.74 -3.55
CA THR A 62 10.67 -18.38 -3.01
C THR A 62 10.47 -18.36 -1.50
N GLU A 63 9.76 -19.34 -0.93
CA GLU A 63 9.58 -19.47 0.52
C GLU A 63 10.88 -19.83 1.25
N SER A 64 11.75 -20.62 0.63
CA SER A 64 13.05 -21.00 1.21
C SER A 64 14.13 -19.90 1.09
N SER A 65 13.93 -18.93 0.19
CA SER A 65 14.88 -17.86 -0.15
C SER A 65 14.67 -16.61 0.70
N ALA A 66 14.75 -16.76 2.03
CA ALA A 66 14.59 -15.72 3.06
C ALA A 66 15.57 -14.52 2.99
N TRP A 67 16.30 -14.35 1.89
CA TRP A 67 17.22 -13.25 1.60
C TRP A 67 16.57 -12.13 0.77
N LEU A 68 15.32 -12.31 0.31
CA LEU A 68 14.51 -11.24 -0.30
C LEU A 68 13.77 -10.38 0.74
N SER A 69 13.70 -10.84 2.00
CA SER A 69 13.31 -10.06 3.16
C SER A 69 14.53 -9.37 3.76
N GLU A 70 14.63 -8.04 3.64
CA GLU A 70 15.57 -7.25 4.43
C GLU A 70 15.19 -7.30 5.92
N GLU A 71 15.63 -8.36 6.61
CA GLU A 71 15.76 -8.42 8.05
C GLU A 71 16.93 -9.32 8.41
N VAL A 72 18.19 -8.88 8.28
CA VAL A 72 19.29 -9.16 9.22
C VAL A 72 20.40 -8.13 8.94
N VAL A 73 21.09 -7.72 10.00
CA VAL A 73 22.25 -6.80 10.08
C VAL A 73 21.88 -5.35 10.44
N GLY A 74 21.83 -5.11 11.74
CA GLY A 74 21.81 -3.76 12.31
C GLY A 74 21.20 -3.72 13.70
N GLY A 75 21.75 -4.51 14.62
CA GLY A 75 21.32 -4.54 16.02
C GLY A 75 21.40 -3.17 16.69
N LYS A 76 20.26 -2.50 16.76
CA LYS A 76 19.83 -1.69 17.90
C LYS A 76 18.33 -1.90 18.03
N SER A 77 17.90 -2.41 19.18
CA SER A 77 16.48 -2.38 19.56
C SER A 77 15.97 -0.95 19.34
N PRO A 78 14.93 -0.74 18.52
CA PRO A 78 14.39 0.60 18.37
C PRO A 78 13.91 1.04 19.74
N LYS A 79 14.46 2.16 20.24
CA LYS A 79 13.86 2.87 21.37
C LYS A 79 12.36 3.01 21.07
N LEU A 80 11.52 2.88 22.09
CA LEU A 80 10.09 3.21 22.03
C LEU A 80 9.93 4.70 21.68
N GLU A 81 10.15 5.04 20.41
CA GLU A 81 9.82 6.33 19.85
C GLU A 81 8.32 6.31 19.58
N LYS A 82 7.65 7.19 20.32
CA LYS A 82 6.20 7.37 20.39
C LYS A 82 5.62 7.49 18.97
N VAL A 83 4.59 6.70 18.65
CA VAL A 83 3.80 6.86 17.42
C VAL A 83 3.43 8.33 17.28
N SER A 84 3.72 8.93 16.12
CA SER A 84 3.43 10.34 15.89
C SER A 84 1.94 10.52 15.66
N ASN A 85 1.38 11.61 16.18
CA ASN A 85 -0.05 11.93 16.03
C ASN A 85 -0.33 12.54 14.65
N LYS A 86 0.02 11.79 13.59
CA LYS A 86 -0.05 12.21 12.20
C LYS A 86 -0.74 11.14 11.35
N VAL A 87 -1.55 11.59 10.40
CA VAL A 87 -2.11 10.80 9.30
C VAL A 87 -1.24 11.04 8.07
N LEU A 88 -0.65 9.99 7.52
CA LEU A 88 0.11 10.07 6.27
C LEU A 88 -0.82 9.82 5.08
N ILE A 89 -0.79 10.71 4.10
CA ILE A 89 -1.55 10.60 2.86
C ILE A 89 -0.58 10.69 1.68
N PRO A 90 -0.19 9.56 1.08
CA PRO A 90 0.50 9.54 -0.21
C PRO A 90 -0.39 10.13 -1.31
N VAL A 91 0.13 11.06 -2.09
CA VAL A 91 -0.61 11.77 -3.14
C VAL A 91 0.10 11.71 -4.50
N ASP A 92 -0.68 11.58 -5.57
CA ASP A 92 -0.20 11.50 -6.97
C ASP A 92 -0.98 12.42 -7.92
N PHE A 93 -1.73 13.37 -7.35
CA PHE A 93 -2.58 14.35 -8.05
C PHE A 93 -3.75 13.75 -8.84
N SER A 94 -4.08 12.47 -8.61
CA SER A 94 -5.30 11.85 -9.15
C SER A 94 -6.53 12.15 -8.29
N ASN A 95 -7.72 11.91 -8.85
CA ASN A 95 -8.98 11.95 -8.10
C ASN A 95 -9.00 10.92 -6.95
N TYR A 96 -8.36 9.76 -7.12
CA TYR A 96 -8.19 8.77 -6.06
C TYR A 96 -7.45 9.36 -4.86
N SER A 97 -6.32 10.06 -5.09
CA SER A 97 -5.58 10.71 -4.01
C SER A 97 -6.37 11.85 -3.36
N LEU A 98 -7.18 12.59 -4.12
CA LEU A 98 -8.05 13.63 -3.57
C LEU A 98 -9.18 13.07 -2.71
N LYS A 99 -9.76 11.92 -3.08
CA LYS A 99 -10.74 11.21 -2.26
C LYS A 99 -10.10 10.70 -0.97
N ALA A 100 -8.86 10.19 -1.05
CA ALA A 100 -8.09 9.82 0.13
C ALA A 100 -7.77 11.04 1.02
N CYS A 101 -7.51 12.22 0.44
CA CYS A 101 -7.39 13.47 1.21
C CYS A 101 -8.70 13.82 1.94
N GLU A 102 -9.86 13.74 1.27
CA GLU A 102 -11.16 14.00 1.91
C GLU A 102 -11.35 13.11 3.15
N PHE A 103 -11.11 11.80 3.00
CA PHE A 103 -11.15 10.86 4.11
C PHE A 103 -10.10 11.15 5.18
N GLY A 104 -8.87 11.45 4.78
CA GLY A 104 -7.76 11.62 5.70
C GLY A 104 -7.84 12.88 6.55
N PHE A 105 -8.33 13.98 5.99
CA PHE A 105 -8.60 15.21 6.76
C PHE A 105 -9.73 15.00 7.77
N ASN A 106 -10.85 14.38 7.34
CA ASN A 106 -11.95 14.02 8.25
C ASN A 106 -11.50 13.05 9.33
N PHE A 107 -10.71 12.04 8.99
CA PHE A 107 -10.14 11.10 9.95
C PHE A 107 -9.26 11.82 10.97
N ALA A 108 -8.32 12.64 10.51
CA ALA A 108 -7.40 13.40 11.33
C ALA A 108 -8.14 14.36 12.29
N GLN A 109 -9.18 15.06 11.84
CA GLN A 109 -10.01 15.91 12.69
C GLN A 109 -10.66 15.10 13.84
N ASN A 110 -11.25 13.95 13.53
CA ASN A 110 -11.93 13.10 14.52
C ASN A 110 -10.98 12.53 15.60
N ILE A 111 -9.70 12.38 15.28
CA ILE A 111 -8.69 11.87 16.22
C ILE A 111 -7.77 12.96 16.79
N GLY A 112 -7.97 14.22 16.41
CA GLY A 112 -7.11 15.35 16.79
C GLY A 112 -5.67 15.23 16.29
N ALA A 113 -5.47 14.72 15.06
CA ALA A 113 -4.16 14.53 14.44
C ALA A 113 -3.88 15.58 13.36
N GLU A 114 -2.60 15.70 13.00
CA GLU A 114 -2.15 16.50 11.85
C GLU A 114 -2.10 15.64 10.58
N VAL A 115 -2.21 16.26 9.41
CA VAL A 115 -2.06 15.56 8.12
C VAL A 115 -0.69 15.80 7.52
N VAL A 116 -0.10 14.76 6.93
CA VAL A 116 1.06 14.87 6.05
C VAL A 116 0.66 14.39 4.66
N LEU A 117 0.68 15.31 3.70
CA LEU A 117 0.56 14.98 2.28
C LEU A 117 1.98 14.66 1.76
N LEU A 118 2.23 13.41 1.39
CA LEU A 118 3.52 12.97 0.87
C LEU A 118 3.41 12.76 -0.63
N HIS A 119 4.12 13.58 -1.41
CA HIS A 119 4.33 13.32 -2.82
C HIS A 119 5.73 12.74 -3.05
N VAL A 120 5.80 11.71 -3.88
CA VAL A 120 7.06 11.09 -4.28
C VAL A 120 7.25 11.29 -5.77
N TYR A 121 8.35 11.95 -6.13
CA TYR A 121 8.77 12.10 -7.51
C TYR A 121 10.01 11.26 -7.77
N PHE A 122 10.22 10.88 -9.01
CA PHE A 122 11.37 10.11 -9.42
C PHE A 122 12.21 10.94 -10.39
N THR A 123 13.52 11.03 -10.14
CA THR A 123 14.47 11.46 -11.17
C THR A 123 15.22 10.22 -11.68
N PRO A 124 15.22 9.97 -13.00
CA PRO A 124 16.04 8.90 -13.56
C PRO A 124 17.52 9.28 -13.44
N ILE A 125 18.23 8.73 -12.46
CA ILE A 125 19.69 8.78 -12.44
C ILE A 125 20.19 7.69 -13.39
N TYR A 126 20.64 8.07 -14.58
CA TYR A 126 21.39 7.16 -15.43
C TYR A 126 22.77 6.96 -14.82
N ALA A 127 23.02 5.77 -14.24
CA ALA A 127 24.38 5.39 -13.86
C ALA A 127 25.23 5.35 -15.14
N THR A 128 26.19 6.26 -15.25
CA THR A 128 27.05 6.43 -16.41
C THR A 128 27.98 5.24 -16.60
N SER A 129 27.53 4.23 -17.34
CA SER A 129 28.40 3.24 -17.98
C SER A 129 28.78 3.68 -19.41
N LEU A 130 28.83 4.99 -19.67
CA LEU A 130 29.17 5.56 -20.98
C LEU A 130 30.62 6.06 -21.00
N PRO A 131 31.38 5.80 -22.09
CA PRO A 131 32.75 6.27 -22.24
C PRO A 131 32.85 7.79 -22.25
N TYR A 132 33.95 8.31 -21.69
CA TYR A 132 34.25 9.71 -21.36
C TYR A 132 33.98 10.78 -22.45
N GLY A 133 33.83 10.40 -23.72
CA GLY A 133 33.61 11.33 -24.84
C GLY A 133 32.18 11.86 -24.98
N ASP A 134 31.18 11.08 -24.56
CA ASP A 134 29.75 11.44 -24.71
C ASP A 134 29.16 12.16 -23.48
N VAL A 135 29.97 12.32 -22.43
CA VAL A 135 29.54 12.84 -21.11
C VAL A 135 29.17 14.34 -21.18
N PHE A 136 29.84 15.12 -22.04
CA PHE A 136 29.66 16.58 -22.09
C PHE A 136 28.34 17.05 -22.73
N ASN A 137 27.81 16.30 -23.72
CA ASN A 137 26.54 16.66 -24.38
C ASN A 137 25.31 16.13 -23.62
N TYR A 138 25.44 15.04 -22.85
CA TYR A 138 24.34 14.49 -22.04
C TYR A 138 24.11 15.29 -20.73
N GLN A 139 25.18 15.77 -20.09
CA GLN A 139 25.06 16.53 -18.83
C GLN A 139 24.19 17.80 -18.94
N LEU A 140 24.24 18.51 -20.07
CA LEU A 140 23.44 19.73 -20.28
C LEU A 140 21.95 19.44 -20.53
N SER A 141 21.61 18.39 -21.28
CA SER A 141 20.21 17.98 -21.50
C SER A 141 19.56 17.40 -20.24
N ASP A 142 20.36 16.79 -19.36
CA ASP A 142 19.87 16.15 -18.14
C ASP A 142 19.56 17.17 -17.02
N GLU A 143 20.35 18.25 -16.88
CA GLU A 143 20.04 19.32 -15.93
C GLU A 143 18.73 20.06 -16.28
N GLU A 144 18.49 20.34 -17.56
CA GLU A 144 17.26 20.98 -18.03
C GLU A 144 16.05 20.05 -17.83
N ASN A 145 16.19 18.76 -18.10
CA ASN A 145 15.14 17.76 -17.88
C ASN A 145 14.80 17.62 -16.39
N VAL A 146 15.80 17.46 -15.51
CA VAL A 146 15.60 17.39 -14.05
C VAL A 146 14.96 18.69 -13.54
N ARG A 147 15.44 19.85 -14.00
CA ARG A 147 14.86 21.15 -13.65
C ARG A 147 13.40 21.26 -14.09
N SER A 148 13.05 20.75 -15.27
CA SER A 148 11.66 20.75 -15.76
C SER A 148 10.76 19.83 -14.95
N ILE A 149 11.25 18.65 -14.54
CA ILE A 149 10.53 17.71 -13.67
C ILE A 149 10.26 18.37 -12.32
N LEU A 150 11.29 18.95 -11.71
CA LEU A 150 11.16 19.65 -10.43
C LEU A 150 10.19 20.83 -10.52
N GLN A 151 10.28 21.65 -11.57
CA GLN A 151 9.35 22.75 -11.79
C GLN A 151 7.91 22.27 -11.91
N LYS A 152 7.67 21.20 -12.68
CA LYS A 152 6.35 20.60 -12.83
C LYS A 152 5.81 20.03 -11.52
N VAL A 153 6.65 19.30 -10.78
CA VAL A 153 6.30 18.73 -9.48
C VAL A 153 5.97 19.84 -8.47
N HIS A 154 6.74 20.93 -8.45
CA HIS A 154 6.42 22.10 -7.63
C HIS A 154 5.10 22.77 -8.05
N ALA A 155 4.84 22.89 -9.35
CA ALA A 155 3.57 23.43 -9.85
C ALA A 155 2.38 22.54 -9.46
N ASP A 156 2.49 21.22 -9.63
CA ASP A 156 1.45 20.26 -9.27
C ASP A 156 1.20 20.23 -7.74
N LEU A 157 2.26 20.34 -6.94
CA LEU A 157 2.16 20.41 -5.48
C LEU A 157 1.53 21.73 -5.00
N ASN A 158 1.85 22.84 -5.65
CA ASN A 158 1.18 24.13 -5.40
C ASN A 158 -0.30 24.06 -5.78
N ALA A 159 -0.63 23.50 -6.94
CA ALA A 159 -2.01 23.31 -7.37
C ALA A 159 -2.79 22.40 -6.41
N LEU A 160 -2.17 21.32 -5.90
CA LEU A 160 -2.76 20.49 -4.86
C LEU A 160 -3.00 21.28 -3.58
N SER A 161 -2.02 22.07 -3.14
CA SER A 161 -2.14 22.91 -1.95
C SER A 161 -3.29 23.91 -2.07
N ASP A 162 -3.42 24.57 -3.22
CA ASP A 162 -4.49 25.53 -3.48
C ASP A 162 -5.85 24.84 -3.55
N LYS A 163 -5.93 23.66 -4.17
CA LYS A 163 -7.15 22.84 -4.19
C LYS A 163 -7.56 22.38 -2.78
N VAL A 164 -6.59 22.01 -1.93
CA VAL A 164 -6.86 21.68 -0.52
C VAL A 164 -7.39 22.90 0.23
N LYS A 165 -6.76 24.08 0.07
CA LYS A 165 -7.24 25.33 0.68
C LYS A 165 -8.67 25.69 0.24
N GLU A 166 -8.96 25.55 -1.06
CA GLU A 166 -10.30 25.78 -1.60
C GLU A 166 -11.32 24.84 -0.94
N LYS A 167 -10.98 23.56 -0.80
CA LYS A 167 -11.85 22.57 -0.13
C LYS A 167 -12.02 22.82 1.36
N VAL A 168 -11.00 23.36 2.03
CA VAL A 168 -11.13 23.81 3.42
C VAL A 168 -12.06 25.02 3.50
N ALA A 169 -11.89 26.01 2.61
CA ALA A 169 -12.71 27.21 2.56
C ALA A 169 -14.19 26.92 2.21
N SER A 170 -14.45 25.92 1.36
CA SER A 170 -15.81 25.47 1.03
C SER A 170 -16.45 24.61 2.13
N GLY A 171 -15.69 24.21 3.15
CA GLY A 171 -16.14 23.31 4.22
C GLY A 171 -16.21 21.84 3.81
N GLU A 172 -15.72 21.47 2.63
CA GLU A 172 -15.61 20.07 2.22
C GLU A 172 -14.53 19.34 3.04
N PHE A 173 -13.42 20.03 3.34
CA PHE A 173 -12.34 19.51 4.17
C PHE A 173 -12.34 20.24 5.53
N PRO A 174 -12.11 19.53 6.64
CA PRO A 174 -11.80 20.14 7.92
C PRO A 174 -10.62 21.12 7.86
N ASP A 175 -10.74 22.25 8.56
CA ASP A 175 -9.61 23.15 8.83
C ASP A 175 -8.74 22.57 9.95
N ILE A 176 -7.71 21.82 9.55
CA ILE A 176 -6.72 21.22 10.44
C ILE A 176 -5.31 21.47 9.93
N LYS A 177 -4.34 21.38 10.82
CA LYS A 177 -2.93 21.51 10.44
C LYS A 177 -2.51 20.39 9.50
N TYR A 178 -1.98 20.76 8.34
CA TYR A 178 -1.38 19.84 7.39
C TYR A 178 -0.04 20.35 6.88
N THR A 179 0.79 19.44 6.40
CA THR A 179 2.08 19.74 5.77
C THR A 179 2.21 18.97 4.47
N CYS A 180 2.84 19.57 3.46
CA CYS A 180 3.19 18.89 2.21
C CYS A 180 4.68 18.55 2.25
N VAL A 181 5.00 17.27 2.05
CA VAL A 181 6.36 16.74 2.00
C VAL A 181 6.59 16.21 0.60
N LEU A 182 7.73 16.59 0.03
CA LEU A 182 8.19 16.11 -1.26
C LEU A 182 9.40 15.21 -1.04
N ARG A 183 9.38 13.99 -1.57
CA ARG A 183 10.51 13.06 -1.55
C ARG A 183 10.88 12.60 -2.94
N GLU A 184 12.16 12.41 -3.15
CA GLU A 184 12.69 11.80 -4.35
C GLU A 184 12.88 10.31 -4.13
N GLY A 185 12.42 9.47 -5.07
CA GLY A 185 12.64 8.03 -5.04
C GLY A 185 11.52 7.23 -5.68
N ILE A 186 11.44 5.95 -5.28
CA ILE A 186 10.38 5.03 -5.70
C ILE A 186 9.19 5.18 -4.72
N PRO A 187 7.94 5.44 -5.19
CA PRO A 187 6.80 5.77 -4.34
C PRO A 187 6.58 4.84 -3.14
N GLU A 188 6.47 3.53 -3.37
CA GLU A 188 6.24 2.55 -2.31
C GLU A 188 7.40 2.51 -1.29
N GLU A 189 8.65 2.60 -1.75
CA GLU A 189 9.83 2.60 -0.88
C GLU A 189 9.91 3.88 -0.05
N GLU A 190 9.59 5.03 -0.64
CA GLU A 190 9.57 6.33 0.04
C GLU A 190 8.46 6.41 1.09
N VAL A 191 7.26 5.89 0.77
CA VAL A 191 6.15 5.80 1.73
C VAL A 191 6.52 4.91 2.91
N LEU A 192 7.07 3.72 2.64
CA LEU A 192 7.52 2.79 3.69
C LEU A 192 8.71 3.35 4.49
N ARG A 193 9.63 4.08 3.84
CA ARG A 193 10.73 4.74 4.52
C ARG A 193 10.23 5.86 5.43
N TYR A 194 9.29 6.68 4.95
CA TYR A 194 8.66 7.71 5.77
C TYR A 194 7.98 7.10 7.00
N THR A 195 7.31 5.95 6.87
CA THR A 195 6.65 5.31 8.02
C THR A 195 7.64 4.76 9.03
N LYS A 196 8.80 4.26 8.59
CA LYS A 196 9.90 3.87 9.47
C LYS A 196 10.50 5.06 10.22
N GLU A 197 10.69 6.20 9.54
CA GLU A 197 11.31 7.41 10.09
C GLU A 197 10.39 8.17 11.06
N TYR A 198 9.11 8.35 10.72
CA TYR A 198 8.21 9.24 11.47
C TYR A 198 7.04 8.54 12.16
N ARG A 199 6.86 7.23 11.93
CA ARG A 199 5.80 6.39 12.52
C ARG A 199 4.45 7.11 12.60
N PRO A 200 3.86 7.50 11.46
CA PRO A 200 2.50 8.01 11.45
C PRO A 200 1.56 6.96 12.05
N ARG A 201 0.42 7.41 12.58
CA ARG A 201 -0.55 6.52 13.20
C ARG A 201 -1.22 5.59 12.17
N ILE A 202 -1.48 6.13 10.98
CA ILE A 202 -2.15 5.43 9.89
C ILE A 202 -1.71 6.03 8.54
N ILE A 203 -1.70 5.19 7.51
CA ILE A 203 -1.58 5.62 6.11
C ILE A 203 -2.98 5.60 5.52
N ILE A 204 -3.42 6.71 4.93
CA ILE A 204 -4.69 6.78 4.19
C ILE A 204 -4.35 7.10 2.74
N MET A 205 -4.68 6.21 1.81
CA MET A 205 -4.29 6.37 0.40
C MET A 205 -5.39 5.88 -0.54
N GLY A 206 -5.31 6.26 -1.81
CA GLY A 206 -6.23 5.73 -2.83
C GLY A 206 -5.98 4.23 -3.07
N THR A 207 -7.01 3.48 -3.45
CA THR A 207 -6.83 2.10 -3.93
C THR A 207 -6.07 2.06 -5.26
N ARG A 208 -6.12 3.15 -6.03
CA ARG A 208 -5.46 3.31 -7.33
C ARG A 208 -4.82 4.70 -7.44
N GLY A 209 -4.04 4.88 -8.50
CA GLY A 209 -3.42 6.15 -8.84
C GLY A 209 -3.72 6.61 -10.27
N LYS A 210 -3.08 7.72 -10.67
CA LYS A 210 -3.28 8.45 -11.93
C LYS A 210 -3.10 7.61 -13.20
N SER A 211 -2.31 6.54 -13.14
CA SER A 211 -1.85 5.78 -14.32
C SER A 211 -2.53 4.43 -14.51
N GLN A 212 -3.56 4.08 -13.72
CA GLN A 212 -4.14 2.74 -13.71
C GLN A 212 -5.47 2.64 -14.48
N LYS A 213 -5.66 1.51 -15.15
CA LYS A 213 -6.87 1.17 -15.93
C LYS A 213 -7.95 0.63 -15.00
N ASP A 214 -9.21 0.74 -15.41
CA ASP A 214 -10.38 0.40 -14.58
C ASP A 214 -10.50 -1.08 -14.16
N ILE A 215 -9.71 -1.97 -14.75
CA ILE A 215 -9.84 -3.43 -14.62
C ILE A 215 -9.21 -3.98 -13.33
N ASP A 216 -8.16 -3.35 -12.78
CA ASP A 216 -7.41 -3.91 -11.63
C ASP A 216 -7.98 -3.41 -10.29
N LEU A 217 -8.43 -4.27 -9.39
CA LEU A 217 -9.06 -3.86 -8.11
C LEU A 217 -8.18 -2.94 -7.24
N ILE A 218 -6.85 -3.11 -7.28
CA ILE A 218 -5.89 -2.34 -6.50
C ILE A 218 -4.64 -2.01 -7.32
N GLY A 219 -4.06 -0.84 -7.04
CA GLY A 219 -2.86 -0.37 -7.68
C GLY A 219 -1.57 -0.93 -7.10
N SER A 220 -0.51 -1.00 -7.93
CA SER A 220 0.79 -1.56 -7.54
C SER A 220 1.41 -0.89 -6.31
N VAL A 221 1.43 0.44 -6.26
CA VAL A 221 1.98 1.19 -5.11
C VAL A 221 1.17 0.89 -3.84
N THR A 222 -0.17 0.89 -3.94
CA THR A 222 -1.04 0.59 -2.81
C THR A 222 -0.86 -0.85 -2.32
N ALA A 223 -0.77 -1.82 -3.23
CA ALA A 223 -0.55 -3.22 -2.89
C ALA A 223 0.78 -3.43 -2.15
N GLU A 224 1.88 -2.87 -2.67
CA GLU A 224 3.21 -2.94 -2.05
C GLU A 224 3.23 -2.29 -0.65
N VAL A 225 2.56 -1.15 -0.50
CA VAL A 225 2.46 -0.48 0.80
C VAL A 225 1.63 -1.31 1.78
N ILE A 226 0.52 -1.91 1.37
CA ILE A 226 -0.29 -2.79 2.23
C ILE A 226 0.50 -4.02 2.66
N GLU A 227 1.24 -4.64 1.75
CA GLU A 227 1.98 -5.87 2.00
C GLU A 227 3.14 -5.66 3.00
N ARG A 228 3.81 -4.51 2.92
CA ARG A 228 5.08 -4.27 3.64
C ARG A 228 4.98 -3.30 4.80
N SER A 229 3.89 -2.53 4.91
CA SER A 229 3.76 -1.52 5.95
C SER A 229 3.55 -2.14 7.32
N ARG A 230 4.32 -1.66 8.31
CA ARG A 230 4.09 -1.95 9.73
C ARG A 230 3.10 -1.00 10.39
N VAL A 231 2.68 0.03 9.66
CA VAL A 231 1.63 0.99 10.07
C VAL A 231 0.33 0.59 9.35
N PRO A 232 -0.84 0.64 10.00
CA PRO A 232 -2.12 0.35 9.35
C PRO A 232 -2.33 1.19 8.10
N VAL A 233 -2.88 0.56 7.06
CA VAL A 233 -3.17 1.19 5.78
C VAL A 233 -4.68 1.15 5.56
N LEU A 234 -5.27 2.31 5.31
CA LEU A 234 -6.65 2.47 4.89
C LEU A 234 -6.67 2.89 3.43
N ALA A 235 -7.01 1.96 2.54
CA ALA A 235 -7.12 2.21 1.11
C ALA A 235 -8.55 2.63 0.75
N ILE A 236 -8.69 3.77 0.07
CA ILE A 236 -9.98 4.41 -0.24
C ILE A 236 -10.27 4.28 -1.75
N PRO A 237 -11.33 3.55 -2.14
CA PRO A 237 -11.84 3.57 -3.52
C PRO A 237 -12.36 4.95 -3.93
N GLU A 238 -12.18 5.35 -5.20
CA GLU A 238 -12.67 6.63 -5.72
C GLU A 238 -14.20 6.77 -5.57
N ASN A 239 -14.93 5.70 -5.90
CA ASN A 239 -16.40 5.67 -5.87
C ASN A 239 -16.97 5.33 -4.47
N THR A 240 -16.21 5.57 -3.40
CA THR A 240 -16.72 5.35 -2.04
C THR A 240 -17.94 6.25 -1.81
N PRO A 241 -19.11 5.69 -1.42
CA PRO A 241 -20.39 6.42 -1.43
C PRO A 241 -20.54 7.44 -0.29
N PHE A 242 -19.55 7.50 0.62
CA PHE A 242 -19.52 8.43 1.74
C PHE A 242 -18.19 9.20 1.76
N LYS A 243 -18.09 10.21 2.62
CA LYS A 243 -16.96 11.17 2.64
C LYS A 243 -16.05 11.00 3.84
N GLN A 244 -16.56 10.41 4.92
CA GLN A 244 -15.82 10.27 6.17
C GLN A 244 -16.04 8.90 6.79
N PHE A 245 -15.03 8.43 7.53
CA PHE A 245 -15.06 7.11 8.16
C PHE A 245 -16.19 6.94 9.18
N SER A 246 -16.66 8.03 9.81
CA SER A 246 -17.77 8.00 10.79
C SER A 246 -19.11 7.53 10.19
N GLU A 247 -19.24 7.52 8.86
CA GLU A 247 -20.39 6.98 8.14
C GLU A 247 -20.34 5.44 8.03
N ALA A 248 -19.17 4.82 8.17
CA ALA A 248 -19.01 3.37 8.17
C ALA A 248 -19.56 2.77 9.48
N LYS A 249 -20.70 2.08 9.41
CA LYS A 249 -21.38 1.52 10.60
C LYS A 249 -21.02 0.08 10.91
N ARG A 250 -20.58 -0.68 9.91
CA ARG A 250 -20.20 -2.09 10.02
C ARG A 250 -18.86 -2.31 9.35
N ILE A 251 -17.95 -2.95 10.05
CA ILE A 251 -16.65 -3.36 9.53
C ILE A 251 -16.64 -4.88 9.42
N ALA A 252 -16.37 -5.39 8.23
CA ALA A 252 -16.08 -6.81 8.04
C ALA A 252 -14.61 -7.06 8.41
N PHE A 253 -14.35 -7.99 9.31
CA PHE A 253 -13.01 -8.43 9.68
C PHE A 253 -12.83 -9.89 9.25
N ILE A 254 -12.00 -10.12 8.24
CA ILE A 254 -11.76 -11.45 7.68
C ILE A 254 -10.68 -12.14 8.50
N THR A 255 -10.91 -13.40 8.91
CA THR A 255 -9.99 -14.16 9.76
C THR A 255 -9.81 -15.60 9.29
N ASN A 256 -8.57 -16.09 9.42
CA ASN A 256 -8.19 -17.50 9.26
C ASN A 256 -7.90 -18.19 10.59
N PHE A 257 -8.24 -17.53 11.71
CA PHE A 257 -7.98 -17.98 13.08
C PHE A 257 -6.50 -17.99 13.49
N ASP A 258 -5.66 -17.20 12.81
CA ASP A 258 -4.24 -17.09 13.11
C ASP A 258 -4.00 -16.13 14.28
N GLN A 259 -2.88 -16.30 15.00
CA GLN A 259 -2.47 -15.35 16.05
C GLN A 259 -2.29 -13.92 15.52
N ARG A 260 -1.91 -13.77 14.24
CA ARG A 260 -1.78 -12.46 13.58
C ARG A 260 -3.11 -11.72 13.49
N ASP A 261 -4.22 -12.43 13.39
CA ASP A 261 -5.56 -11.83 13.33
C ASP A 261 -5.91 -11.16 14.66
N LEU A 262 -5.47 -11.72 15.79
CA LEU A 262 -5.66 -11.11 17.11
C LEU A 262 -4.94 -9.76 17.21
N ILE A 263 -3.71 -9.70 16.70
CA ILE A 263 -2.89 -8.47 16.67
C ILE A 263 -3.51 -7.45 15.70
N ALA A 264 -3.95 -7.90 14.52
CA ALA A 264 -4.60 -7.06 13.53
C ALA A 264 -5.93 -6.47 14.07
N PHE A 265 -6.72 -7.27 14.80
CA PHE A 265 -7.95 -6.83 15.42
C PHE A 265 -7.69 -5.77 16.50
N ASP A 266 -6.73 -5.99 17.41
CA ASP A 266 -6.38 -4.96 18.41
C ASP A 266 -5.89 -3.68 17.75
N SER A 267 -5.09 -3.79 16.69
CA SER A 267 -4.66 -2.65 15.88
C SER A 267 -5.85 -1.90 15.26
N LEU A 268 -6.82 -2.62 14.68
CA LEU A 268 -8.05 -2.05 14.13
C LEU A 268 -8.80 -1.24 15.19
N ILE A 269 -9.10 -1.84 16.34
CA ILE A 269 -9.87 -1.19 17.40
C ILE A 269 -9.11 0.01 17.97
N ASN A 270 -7.81 -0.11 18.23
CA ASN A 270 -7.01 0.99 18.77
C ASN A 270 -6.93 2.18 17.82
N ASN A 271 -6.84 1.92 16.51
CA ASN A 271 -6.80 2.99 15.52
C ASN A 271 -8.16 3.64 15.29
N LEU A 272 -9.24 2.88 15.41
CA LEU A 272 -10.59 3.34 15.08
C LEU A 272 -11.48 3.65 16.29
N LYS A 273 -11.01 3.50 17.53
CA LYS A 273 -11.82 3.69 18.76
C LYS A 273 -12.58 5.02 18.89
N SER A 274 -12.16 6.07 18.16
CA SER A 274 -12.87 7.36 18.12
C SER A 274 -14.18 7.29 17.31
N PHE A 275 -14.40 6.22 16.55
CA PHE A 275 -15.55 6.02 15.69
C PHE A 275 -16.51 4.99 16.28
N LYS A 276 -17.80 5.16 15.99
CA LYS A 276 -18.85 4.22 16.40
C LYS A 276 -19.15 3.27 15.25
N PHE A 277 -18.81 2.01 15.44
CA PHE A 277 -19.06 0.93 14.47
C PHE A 277 -19.27 -0.39 15.20
N SER A 278 -19.83 -1.36 14.48
CA SER A 278 -19.87 -2.77 14.86
C SER A 278 -18.92 -3.57 13.96
N VAL A 279 -18.48 -4.73 14.43
CA VAL A 279 -17.59 -5.61 13.66
C VAL A 279 -18.27 -6.95 13.40
N SER A 280 -18.23 -7.41 12.16
CA SER A 280 -18.60 -8.77 11.78
C SER A 280 -17.33 -9.57 11.50
N LEU A 281 -17.05 -10.60 12.31
CA LEU A 281 -15.97 -11.54 12.08
C LEU A 281 -16.39 -12.52 10.97
N ILE A 282 -15.66 -12.52 9.86
CA ILE A 282 -15.98 -13.34 8.70
C ILE A 282 -14.89 -14.38 8.51
N HIS A 283 -15.28 -15.66 8.51
CA HIS A 283 -14.40 -16.74 8.10
C HIS A 283 -14.87 -17.30 6.76
N LEU A 284 -13.94 -17.42 5.82
CA LEU A 284 -14.20 -17.99 4.50
C LEU A 284 -13.89 -19.48 4.52
N SER A 285 -14.86 -20.31 4.13
CA SER A 285 -14.70 -21.77 4.11
C SER A 285 -15.44 -22.39 2.93
N ASP A 286 -14.78 -23.31 2.23
CA ASP A 286 -15.40 -24.10 1.14
C ASP A 286 -16.39 -25.14 1.69
N VAL A 287 -16.16 -25.58 2.93
CA VAL A 287 -16.93 -26.62 3.60
C VAL A 287 -17.63 -26.04 4.83
N GLN A 288 -18.92 -26.34 4.98
CA GLN A 288 -19.66 -25.96 6.18
C GLN A 288 -19.21 -26.87 7.33
N ASN A 289 -18.37 -26.33 8.21
CA ASN A 289 -17.75 -27.05 9.31
C ASN A 289 -18.16 -26.43 10.64
N THR A 290 -18.85 -27.20 11.49
CA THR A 290 -19.29 -26.78 12.82
C THR A 290 -18.12 -26.29 13.69
N TRP A 291 -16.90 -26.78 13.46
CA TRP A 291 -15.71 -26.30 14.16
C TRP A 291 -15.37 -24.84 13.85
N ASN A 292 -15.66 -24.35 12.63
CA ASN A 292 -15.41 -22.96 12.27
C ASN A 292 -16.35 -22.01 13.02
N GLU A 293 -17.62 -22.41 13.18
CA GLU A 293 -18.59 -21.67 13.99
C GLU A 293 -18.19 -21.62 15.48
N ILE A 294 -17.75 -22.76 16.02
CA ILE A 294 -17.26 -22.83 17.42
C ILE A 294 -16.02 -21.92 17.61
N LYS A 295 -15.07 -21.93 16.67
CA LYS A 295 -13.89 -21.06 16.70
C LYS A 295 -14.27 -19.58 16.65
N LEU A 296 -15.17 -19.20 15.73
CA LEU A 296 -15.66 -17.82 15.64
C LEU A 296 -16.39 -17.38 16.90
N ALA A 297 -17.22 -18.23 17.49
CA ALA A 297 -17.90 -17.95 18.75
C ALA A 297 -16.89 -17.70 19.88
N GLY A 298 -15.84 -18.53 19.98
CA GLY A 298 -14.78 -18.35 20.96
C GLY A 298 -13.99 -17.05 20.77
N ILE A 299 -13.63 -16.71 19.52
CA ILE A 299 -12.92 -15.47 19.19
C ILE A 299 -13.80 -14.25 19.46
N LYS A 300 -15.08 -14.31 19.10
CA LYS A 300 -16.06 -13.29 19.45
C LYS A 300 -16.10 -13.07 20.96
N GLU A 301 -16.21 -14.14 21.76
CA GLU A 301 -16.27 -14.01 23.21
C GLU A 301 -14.97 -13.41 23.79
N TYR A 302 -13.81 -13.81 23.24
CA TYR A 302 -12.52 -13.25 23.58
C TYR A 302 -12.47 -11.74 23.34
N PHE A 303 -12.82 -11.28 22.13
CA PHE A 303 -12.82 -9.84 21.81
C PHE A 303 -13.91 -9.07 22.55
N GLN A 304 -15.08 -9.67 22.78
CA GLN A 304 -16.16 -9.02 23.55
C GLN A 304 -15.76 -8.78 25.00
N LYS A 305 -14.99 -9.69 25.61
CA LYS A 305 -14.43 -9.50 26.96
C LYS A 305 -13.41 -8.36 27.00
N GLN A 306 -12.60 -8.22 25.96
CA GLN A 306 -11.59 -7.16 25.85
C GLN A 306 -12.18 -5.79 25.53
N TYR A 307 -13.22 -5.75 24.69
CA TYR A 307 -13.91 -4.53 24.27
C TYR A 307 -15.42 -4.63 24.55
N PRO A 308 -15.85 -4.49 25.82
CA PRO A 308 -17.24 -4.72 26.22
C PRO A 308 -18.26 -3.81 25.53
N GLN A 309 -17.82 -2.64 25.04
CA GLN A 309 -18.66 -1.66 24.35
C GLN A 309 -18.75 -1.87 22.84
N LEU A 310 -17.94 -2.78 22.28
CA LEU A 310 -17.96 -3.07 20.85
C LEU A 310 -19.03 -4.13 20.55
N GLU A 311 -19.88 -3.85 19.57
CA GLU A 311 -20.83 -4.85 19.06
C GLU A 311 -20.12 -5.77 18.07
N ILE A 312 -20.05 -7.07 18.40
CA ILE A 312 -19.37 -8.08 17.59
C ILE A 312 -20.34 -9.18 17.13
N TYR A 313 -20.41 -9.36 15.82
CA TYR A 313 -21.12 -10.44 15.13
C TYR A 313 -20.11 -11.40 14.50
N TYR A 314 -20.56 -12.59 14.08
CA TYR A 314 -19.73 -13.49 13.28
C TYR A 314 -20.57 -14.18 12.22
N ASP A 315 -19.94 -14.50 11.09
CA ASP A 315 -20.54 -15.22 9.98
C ASP A 315 -19.50 -16.13 9.32
N VAL A 316 -19.90 -17.34 8.94
CA VAL A 316 -19.11 -18.21 8.05
C VAL A 316 -19.66 -18.04 6.65
N VAL A 317 -18.84 -17.56 5.72
CA VAL A 317 -19.25 -17.30 4.34
C VAL A 317 -18.62 -18.34 3.42
N LYS A 318 -19.43 -18.91 2.52
CA LYS A 318 -18.95 -19.85 1.51
C LYS A 318 -18.13 -19.11 0.45
N ASN A 319 -16.98 -19.68 0.09
CA ASN A 319 -15.99 -19.04 -0.77
C ASN A 319 -16.49 -18.69 -2.18
N ASP A 320 -17.45 -19.46 -2.70
CA ASP A 320 -18.02 -19.30 -4.06
C ASP A 320 -18.70 -17.93 -4.34
N ASN A 321 -18.92 -17.09 -3.32
CA ASN A 321 -19.75 -15.88 -3.41
C ASN A 321 -18.99 -14.53 -3.42
N LEU A 322 -17.66 -14.50 -3.46
CA LEU A 322 -16.91 -13.26 -3.14
C LEU A 322 -16.36 -12.47 -4.33
N LEU A 323 -16.22 -13.06 -5.51
CA LEU A 323 -15.61 -12.41 -6.69
C LEU A 323 -16.33 -12.73 -8.02
N SER A 324 -17.55 -13.27 -7.97
CA SER A 324 -18.36 -13.59 -9.14
C SER A 324 -19.00 -12.36 -9.79
#